data_AF-B9DT92-F1
#
_entry.id   AF-B9DT92-F1
#
_cell.length_a   1.000
_cell.length_b   1.000
_cell.length_c   1.000
_cell.angle_alpha   90.00
_cell.angle_beta   90.00
_cell.angle_gamma   90.00
#
_symmetry.space_group_name_H-M   'P 1'
#
loop_
_entity.id
_entity.type
_entity.pdbx_description
1 polymer ?
#
loop_
_entity_poly.entity_id
_entity_poly.type
_entity_poly.pdbx_seq_one_letter_code
_entity_poly.pdbx_strand_id
1 'polypeptide(L)'
;MEKNTLPSLEEKYQHFSQIQAQFAETLENYQQNYQDFVQLRAFYGSDDWYESRQTPNDADAFSILSEDTLYNLFVEHSGLLEKMLDQSAKMYKSL
;
A
#
# COMPACT_ATOMS: atom_id res chain seq x y z
N MET A 1 -30.61 -17.77 -2.79
CA MET A 1 -30.43 -16.67 -1.83
C MET A 1 -30.14 -17.31 -0.49
N GLU A 2 -28.98 -17.05 0.13
CA GLU A 2 -28.79 -17.43 1.52
C GLU A 2 -29.84 -16.75 2.39
N LYS A 3 -30.53 -17.51 3.26
CA LYS A 3 -31.38 -16.91 4.28
C LYS A 3 -30.49 -16.28 5.34
N ASN A 4 -30.71 -15.02 5.65
CA ASN A 4 -30.15 -14.37 6.83
C ASN A 4 -30.85 -14.95 8.06
N THR A 5 -30.21 -15.92 8.71
CA THR A 5 -30.61 -16.47 10.00
C THR A 5 -29.78 -15.79 11.09
N LEU A 6 -30.23 -15.80 12.34
CA LEU A 6 -29.44 -15.22 13.43
C LEU A 6 -28.03 -15.81 13.52
N PRO A 7 -27.83 -17.14 13.43
CA PRO A 7 -26.48 -17.71 13.39
C PRO A 7 -25.64 -17.22 12.20
N SER A 8 -26.22 -17.15 10.98
CA SER A 8 -25.44 -16.71 9.81
C SER A 8 -25.11 -15.22 9.84
N LEU A 9 -25.91 -14.39 10.52
CA LEU A 9 -25.60 -12.98 10.77
C LEU A 9 -24.51 -12.82 11.83
N GLU A 10 -24.52 -13.62 12.89
CA GLU A 10 -23.48 -13.62 13.93
C GLU A 10 -22.11 -14.00 13.33
N GLU A 11 -22.07 -15.06 12.52
CA GLU A 11 -20.85 -15.46 11.80
C GLU A 11 -20.31 -14.35 10.89
N LYS A 12 -21.20 -13.69 10.12
CA LYS A 12 -20.84 -12.55 9.25
C LYS A 12 -20.31 -11.38 10.07
N TYR A 13 -20.92 -11.07 11.20
CA TYR A 13 -20.48 -10.01 12.11
C TYR A 13 -19.08 -10.32 12.67
N GLN A 14 -18.87 -11.50 13.23
CA GLN A 14 -17.58 -11.88 13.82
C GLN A 14 -16.47 -11.80 12.77
N HIS A 15 -16.69 -12.38 11.59
CA HIS A 15 -15.73 -12.34 10.50
C HIS A 15 -15.43 -10.91 10.03
N PHE A 16 -16.46 -10.10 9.76
CA PHE A 16 -16.25 -8.74 9.27
C PHE A 16 -15.63 -7.82 10.32
N SER A 17 -16.01 -7.95 11.60
CA SER A 17 -15.43 -7.16 12.69
C SER A 17 -13.93 -7.40 12.84
N GLN A 18 -13.48 -8.64 12.67
CA GLN A 18 -12.06 -8.99 12.68
C GLN A 18 -11.31 -8.36 11.49
N ILE A 19 -11.86 -8.46 10.28
CA ILE A 19 -11.27 -7.86 9.08
C ILE A 19 -11.20 -6.33 9.23
N GLN A 20 -12.26 -5.71 9.75
CA GLN A 20 -12.32 -4.26 9.96
C GLN A 20 -11.23 -3.79 10.92
N ALA A 21 -11.01 -4.51 12.02
CA ALA A 21 -9.96 -4.19 13.00
C ALA A 21 -8.55 -4.31 12.38
N GLN A 22 -8.28 -5.40 11.66
CA GLN A 22 -7.00 -5.62 10.98
C GLN A 22 -6.72 -4.58 9.91
N PHE A 23 -7.74 -4.19 9.13
CA PHE A 23 -7.63 -3.17 8.12
C PHE A 23 -7.32 -1.80 8.74
N ALA A 24 -7.97 -1.45 9.85
CA ALA A 24 -7.71 -0.19 10.55
C ALA A 24 -6.26 -0.11 11.07
N GLU A 25 -5.77 -1.18 11.71
CA GLU A 25 -4.39 -1.25 12.21
C GLU A 25 -3.37 -1.17 11.06
N THR A 26 -3.60 -1.91 9.97
CA THR A 26 -2.71 -1.89 8.79
C THR A 26 -2.69 -0.50 8.15
N LEU A 27 -3.85 0.15 8.04
CA LEU A 27 -3.97 1.49 7.47
C LEU A 27 -3.25 2.52 8.34
N GLU A 28 -3.39 2.44 9.67
CA GLU A 28 -2.69 3.33 10.59
C GLU A 28 -1.17 3.19 10.45
N ASN A 29 -0.66 1.95 10.45
CA ASN A 29 0.76 1.70 10.25
C ASN A 29 1.25 2.22 8.88
N TYR A 30 0.46 2.03 7.82
CA TYR A 30 0.78 2.57 6.49
C TYR A 30 0.87 4.10 6.51
N GLN A 31 -0.08 4.78 7.17
CA GLN A 31 -0.09 6.24 7.29
C GLN A 31 1.11 6.78 8.09
N GLN A 32 1.49 6.11 9.18
CA GLN A 32 2.62 6.52 10.01
C GLN A 32 3.96 6.46 9.27
N ASN A 33 4.12 5.51 8.35
CA ASN A 33 5.35 5.31 7.58
C ASN A 33 5.29 5.88 6.15
N TYR A 34 4.23 6.61 5.79
CA TYR A 34 4.04 7.09 4.43
C TYR A 34 5.12 8.08 3.96
N GLN A 35 5.78 8.76 4.90
CA GLN A 35 6.88 9.68 4.60
C GLN A 35 8.07 8.97 3.94
N ASP A 36 8.31 7.70 4.25
CA ASP A 36 9.39 6.92 3.64
C ASP A 36 9.14 6.73 2.14
N PHE A 37 7.90 6.42 1.76
CA PHE A 37 7.51 6.37 0.35
C PHE A 37 7.74 7.71 -0.35
N VAL A 38 7.38 8.82 0.29
CA VAL A 38 7.59 10.17 -0.27
C VAL A 38 9.07 10.44 -0.52
N GLN A 39 9.94 10.05 0.40
CA GLN A 39 11.40 10.20 0.25
C GLN A 39 11.94 9.31 -0.88
N LEU A 40 11.54 8.05 -0.94
CA LEU A 40 11.93 7.13 -2.03
C LEU A 40 11.46 7.64 -3.40
N ARG A 41 10.27 8.23 -3.46
CA ARG A 41 9.72 8.83 -4.68
C ARG A 41 10.49 10.08 -5.11
N ALA A 42 10.94 10.90 -4.17
CA ALA A 42 11.76 12.07 -4.45
C ALA A 42 13.19 11.70 -4.87
N PHE A 43 13.73 10.61 -4.31
CA PHE A 43 15.06 10.10 -4.64
C PHE A 43 15.13 9.53 -6.06
N TYR A 44 14.15 8.72 -6.46
CA TYR A 44 14.18 8.08 -7.79
C TYR A 44 14.22 9.09 -8.94
N GLY A 45 15.26 9.04 -9.76
CA GLY A 45 15.47 9.97 -10.88
C GLY A 45 15.99 11.35 -10.49
N SER A 46 16.39 11.55 -9.23
CA SER A 46 17.15 12.74 -8.80
C SER A 46 18.61 12.67 -9.24
N ASP A 47 19.30 13.81 -9.22
CA ASP A 47 20.75 13.87 -9.49
C ASP A 47 21.53 12.95 -8.54
N ASP A 48 21.18 12.92 -7.25
CA ASP A 48 21.78 12.04 -6.24
C ASP A 48 21.65 10.55 -6.62
N TRP A 49 20.51 10.14 -7.18
CA TRP A 49 20.29 8.77 -7.65
C TRP A 49 21.16 8.44 -8.88
N TYR A 50 21.30 9.38 -9.82
CA TYR A 50 22.16 9.23 -10.98
C TYR A 50 23.65 9.18 -10.62
N GLU A 51 24.09 9.99 -9.65
CA GLU A 51 25.46 9.99 -9.14
C GLU A 51 25.77 8.69 -8.39
N SER A 52 24.85 8.24 -7.53
CA SER A 52 24.98 6.99 -6.79
C SER A 52 25.12 5.77 -7.72
N ARG A 53 24.45 5.78 -8.87
CA ARG A 53 24.58 4.76 -9.91
C ARG A 53 25.94 4.71 -10.62
N GLN A 54 26.61 5.85 -10.75
CA GLN A 54 27.87 5.95 -11.49
C GLN A 54 29.06 5.50 -10.64
N THR A 55 28.86 5.29 -9.33
CA THR A 55 29.90 4.83 -8.40
C THR A 55 30.06 3.31 -8.52
N PRO A 56 31.18 2.80 -9.10
CA PRO A 56 31.27 1.41 -9.57
C PRO A 56 31.21 0.31 -8.50
N ASN A 57 31.46 0.64 -7.23
CA ASN A 57 31.55 -0.35 -6.16
C ASN A 57 30.25 -0.50 -5.33
N ASP A 58 29.33 0.46 -5.40
CA ASP A 58 28.14 0.48 -4.53
C ASP A 58 26.83 0.20 -5.29
N ALA A 59 26.82 0.34 -6.61
CA ALA A 59 25.61 0.15 -7.42
C ALA A 59 25.00 -1.26 -7.31
N ASP A 60 25.83 -2.30 -7.22
CA ASP A 60 25.38 -3.69 -7.08
C ASP A 60 24.95 -4.05 -5.64
N ALA A 61 25.31 -3.21 -4.65
CA ALA A 61 24.97 -3.44 -3.25
C ALA A 61 23.54 -2.94 -2.90
N PHE A 62 22.98 -2.03 -3.69
CA PHE A 62 21.70 -1.37 -3.38
C PHE A 62 20.67 -1.59 -4.49
N SER A 63 19.66 -2.43 -4.22
CA SER A 63 18.56 -2.71 -5.16
C SER A 63 17.77 -1.47 -5.57
N ILE A 64 17.70 -0.43 -4.73
CA ILE A 64 17.05 0.86 -5.02
C ILE A 64 17.73 1.63 -6.17
N LEU A 65 18.98 1.29 -6.48
CA LEU A 65 19.70 1.83 -7.62
C LEU A 65 19.37 1.07 -8.91
N SER A 66 18.57 0.01 -8.90
CA SER A 66 18.02 -0.60 -10.14
C SER A 66 16.87 0.25 -10.73
N GLU A 67 16.61 0.13 -12.05
CA GLU A 67 15.54 0.93 -12.69
C GLU A 67 14.17 0.44 -12.24
N ASP A 68 14.08 -0.88 -12.02
CA ASP A 68 12.82 -1.60 -11.83
C ASP A 68 12.34 -1.56 -10.39
N THR A 69 13.23 -1.57 -9.38
CA THR A 69 12.80 -1.76 -7.97
C THR A 69 11.89 -0.62 -7.49
N LEU A 70 12.34 0.62 -7.60
CA LEU A 70 11.54 1.78 -7.18
C LEU A 70 10.37 2.03 -8.13
N TYR A 71 10.54 1.77 -9.43
CA TYR A 71 9.45 1.85 -10.39
C TYR A 71 8.30 0.89 -10.05
N ASN A 72 8.60 -0.38 -9.77
CA ASN A 72 7.61 -1.39 -9.39
C ASN A 72 6.88 -0.99 -8.11
N LEU A 73 7.60 -0.48 -7.10
CA LEU A 73 6.98 0.06 -5.89
C LEU A 73 5.98 1.18 -6.19
N PHE A 74 6.28 2.09 -7.12
CA PHE A 74 5.37 3.17 -7.51
C PHE A 74 4.13 2.66 -8.27
N VAL A 75 4.30 1.63 -9.09
CA VAL A 75 3.19 0.95 -9.78
C VAL A 75 2.27 0.28 -8.76
N GLU A 76 2.83 -0.45 -7.80
CA GLU A 76 2.09 -1.10 -6.71
C GLU A 76 1.36 -0.07 -5.85
N HIS A 77 2.01 1.04 -5.49
CA HIS A 77 1.40 2.16 -4.78
C HIS A 77 0.20 2.74 -5.53
N SER A 78 0.34 2.97 -6.83
CA SER A 78 -0.75 3.50 -7.68
C SER A 78 -1.93 2.51 -7.74
N GLY A 79 -1.65 1.22 -7.87
CA GLY A 79 -2.67 0.17 -7.85
C GLY A 79 -3.36 0.04 -6.49
N LEU A 80 -2.64 0.28 -5.39
CA LEU A 80 -3.24 0.33 -4.05
C LEU A 80 -4.18 1.54 -3.91
N LEU A 81 -3.76 2.72 -4.39
CA LEU A 81 -4.59 3.93 -4.38
C LEU A 81 -5.92 3.71 -5.12
N GLU A 82 -5.89 3.08 -6.30
CA GLU A 82 -7.10 2.77 -7.06
C GLU A 82 -8.08 1.91 -6.24
N LYS A 83 -7.59 0.86 -5.59
CA LYS A 83 -8.40 -0.01 -4.73
C LYS A 83 -8.97 0.73 -3.53
N MET A 84 -8.19 1.61 -2.91
CA MET A 84 -8.65 2.42 -1.78
C MET A 84 -9.75 3.40 -2.20
N LEU A 85 -9.61 4.04 -3.36
CA LEU A 85 -10.63 4.95 -3.90
C LEU A 85 -11.94 4.21 -4.19
N ASP A 86 -11.88 3.07 -4.87
CA ASP A 86 -13.06 2.24 -5.14
C ASP A 86 -13.74 1.78 -3.84
N GLN A 87 -12.96 1.30 -2.87
CA GLN A 87 -13.49 0.85 -1.59
C GLN A 87 -14.10 2.00 -0.77
N SER A 88 -13.45 3.17 -0.75
CA SER A 88 -13.98 4.36 -0.07
C SER A 88 -15.31 4.80 -0.66
N ALA A 89 -15.48 4.74 -1.98
CA ALA A 89 -16.73 5.05 -2.65
C ALA A 89 -17.83 4.04 -2.30
N LYS A 90 -17.52 2.74 -2.20
CA LYS A 90 -18.47 1.70 -1.76
C LYS A 90 -18.89 1.89 -0.31
N MET A 91 -17.96 2.21 0.57
CA MET A 91 -18.24 2.51 1.98
C MET A 91 -19.17 3.73 2.08
N TYR A 92 -18.84 4.82 1.39
CA TYR A 92 -19.65 6.04 1.40
C TYR A 92 -21.08 5.82 0.87
N LYS A 93 -21.26 5.02 -0.18
CA LYS A 93 -22.59 4.66 -0.69
C LYS A 93 -23.44 3.84 0.29
N SER A 94 -22.80 3.24 1.29
CA SER A 94 -23.44 2.38 2.29
C SER A 94 -23.67 3.09 3.64
N LEU A 95 -23.30 4.38 3.73
CA LEU A 95 -23.64 5.29 4.83
C LEU A 95 -24.99 5.94 4.58
#